data_AF-A0A959B1B2-F1
#
_entry.id   AF-A0A959B1B2-F1
#
_cell.length_a   1.000
_cell.length_b   1.000
_cell.length_c   1.000
_cell.angle_alpha   90.00
_cell.angle_beta   90.00
_cell.angle_gamma   90.00
#
_symmetry.space_group_name_H-M   'P 1'
#
loop_
_entity.id
_entity.type
_entity.pdbx_description
1 polymer ?
#
loop_
_entity_poly.entity_id
_entity_poly.type
_entity_poly.pdbx_seq_one_letter_code
_entity_poly.pdbx_strand_id
1 'polypeptide(L)' 'MIKRSIKVKVLKETPRTITIQLMTLNRKMPVPRQDFEQRVREGEYEVIGGYELEESQS' A
#
# COMPACT_ATOMS: atom_id res chain seq x y z
N MET A 1 2.76 -16.33 15.16
CA MET A 1 1.46 -15.89 14.60
C MET A 1 1.73 -15.34 13.21
N ILE A 2 1.14 -15.92 12.17
CA ILE A 2 1.25 -15.38 10.81
C ILE A 2 0.32 -14.17 10.75
N LYS A 3 0.86 -12.94 10.91
CA LYS A 3 0.09 -11.73 10.59
C LYS A 3 -0.24 -11.81 9.10
N ARG A 4 -1.51 -12.03 8.77
CA ARG A 4 -1.96 -12.08 7.37
C ARG A 4 -1.88 -10.66 6.82
N SER A 5 -0.94 -10.42 5.91
CA SER A 5 -0.85 -9.19 5.13
C SER A 5 -2.15 -8.98 4.34
N ILE A 6 -2.58 -7.73 4.22
CA ILE A 6 -3.71 -7.35 3.37
C ILE A 6 -3.18 -7.16 1.96
N LYS A 7 -3.69 -7.95 1.02
CA LYS A 7 -3.37 -7.81 -0.40
C LYS A 7 -4.02 -6.57 -0.98
N VAL A 8 -3.21 -5.67 -1.52
CA VAL A 8 -3.66 -4.40 -2.07
C VAL A 8 -3.13 -4.22 -3.49
N LYS A 9 -3.87 -3.49 -4.32
CA LYS A 9 -3.42 -3.05 -5.64
C LYS A 9 -3.44 -1.53 -5.70
N VAL A 10 -2.33 -0.91 -6.09
CA VAL A 10 -2.30 0.53 -6.33
C VAL A 10 -3.04 0.84 -7.63
N LEU A 11 -4.02 1.75 -7.56
CA LEU A 11 -4.81 2.17 -8.72
C LEU A 11 -4.39 3.54 -9.23
N LYS A 12 -4.05 4.45 -8.32
CA LYS A 12 -3.63 5.81 -8.63
C LYS A 12 -2.72 6.32 -7.54
N GLU A 13 -1.64 6.97 -7.93
CA GLU A 13 -0.72 7.63 -7.03
C GLU A 13 -0.73 9.13 -7.26
N THR A 14 -0.66 9.88 -6.17
CA THR A 14 -0.42 11.32 -6.15
C THR A 14 0.61 11.62 -5.06
N PRO A 15 1.23 12.82 -5.04
CA PRO A 15 2.23 13.15 -4.02
C PRO A 15 1.75 13.03 -2.57
N ARG A 16 0.44 13.16 -2.32
CA ARG A 16 -0.14 13.12 -0.96
C ARG A 16 -0.92 11.83 -0.66
N THR A 17 -1.48 11.18 -1.68
CA THR A 17 -2.48 10.12 -1.49
C THR A 17 -2.29 9.02 -2.52
N ILE A 18 -2.40 7.78 -2.07
CA ILE A 18 -2.42 6.56 -2.90
C ILE A 18 -3.80 5.94 -2.81
N THR A 19 -4.47 5.81 -3.96
CA THR A 19 -5.72 5.07 -4.06
C THR A 19 -5.40 3.60 -4.24
N ILE A 20 -5.79 2.79 -3.26
CA ILE A 20 -5.59 1.35 -3.26
C ILE A 20 -6.92 0.61 -3.44
N GLN A 21 -6.84 -0.59 -3.99
CA GLN A 21 -7.91 -1.58 -3.98
C GLN A 21 -7.54 -2.70 -3.02
N LEU A 22 -8.34 -2.89 -1.97
CA LEU A 22 -8.25 -4.04 -1.08
C LEU A 22 -8.78 -5.26 -1.83
N MET A 23 -7.94 -6.26 -2.05
CA MET A 23 -8.30 -7.40 -2.90
C MET A 23 -9.26 -8.35 -2.22
N THR A 24 -9.19 -8.44 -0.90
CA THR A 24 -10.10 -9.26 -0.09
C THR A 24 -11.52 -8.69 -0.02
N LEU A 25 -11.65 -7.36 0.00
CA LEU A 25 -12.94 -6.68 0.17
C LEU A 25 -13.47 -6.08 -1.14
N ASN A 26 -12.70 -6.19 -2.23
CA ASN A 26 -12.93 -5.52 -3.50
C ASN A 26 -13.29 -4.02 -3.36
N ARG A 27 -12.74 -3.37 -2.34
CA ARG A 27 -13.04 -1.98 -1.98
C ARG A 27 -11.89 -1.08 -2.38
N LYS A 28 -12.22 0.06 -2.95
CA LYS A 28 -11.25 1.12 -3.27
C LYS A 28 -11.26 2.16 -2.16
N MET A 29 -10.08 2.62 -1.75
CA MET A 29 -9.97 3.72 -0.81
C MET A 29 -8.71 4.56 -1.03
N PRO A 30 -8.79 5.88 -0.82
CA PRO A 30 -7.62 6.72 -0.71
C PRO A 30 -6.95 6.51 0.66
N VAL A 31 -5.63 6.39 0.66
CA VAL A 31 -4.79 6.31 1.86
C VAL A 31 -3.70 7.37 1.73
N PRO A 32 -3.36 8.12 2.78
CA PRO A 32 -2.20 9.00 2.76
C PRO A 32 -0.95 8.24 2.31
N ARG A 33 -0.11 8.87 1.49
CA ARG A 33 1.10 8.23 0.96
C ARG A 33 1.99 7.70 2.09
N GLN A 34 2.25 8.52 3.09
CA GLN A 34 3.07 8.16 4.26
C GLN A 34 2.52 6.92 4.98
N ASP A 35 1.22 6.91 5.29
CA ASP A 35 0.56 5.75 5.93
C ASP A 35 0.64 4.49 5.07
N PHE A 36 0.46 4.62 3.75
CA PHE A 36 0.56 3.50 2.83
C PHE A 36 1.97 2.91 2.83
N GLU A 37 2.99 3.75 2.65
CA GLU A 37 4.39 3.35 2.63
C GLU A 37 4.81 2.72 3.97
N GLN A 38 4.35 3.28 5.08
CA GLN A 38 4.58 2.71 6.41
C GLN A 38 3.96 1.31 6.54
N ARG A 39 2.71 1.13 6.11
CA ARG A 39 2.02 -0.18 6.16
C ARG A 39 2.67 -1.22 5.25
N VAL A 40 3.21 -0.80 4.10
CA VAL A 40 4.01 -1.69 3.24
C VAL A 40 5.30 -2.07 3.95
N ARG A 41 6.01 -1.11 4.55
CA ARG A 41 7.26 -1.34 5.30
C ARG A 41 7.06 -2.26 6.51
N GLU A 42 5.96 -2.10 7.22
CA GLU A 42 5.60 -2.92 8.38
C GLU A 42 5.06 -4.32 8.00
N GLY A 43 4.88 -4.59 6.69
CA GLY A 43 4.35 -5.85 6.18
C GLY A 43 2.85 -6.02 6.37
N GLU A 44 2.12 -4.95 6.72
CA GLU A 44 0.66 -4.96 6.79
C GLU A 44 0.04 -5.02 5.39
N TYR A 45 0.66 -4.38 4.41
CA TYR A 45 0.23 -4.37 3.01
C TYR A 45 1.16 -5.18 2.12
N GLU A 46 0.57 -6.11 1.36
CA GLU A 46 1.23 -6.85 0.30
C GLU A 46 0.74 -6.29 -1.04
N VAL A 47 1.60 -5.56 -1.75
CA VAL A 47 1.22 -4.90 -2.99
C VAL A 47 1.32 -5.85 -4.17
N ILE A 48 0.18 -6.15 -4.80
CA ILE A 48 0.13 -6.98 -5.99
C ILE A 48 0.62 -6.17 -7.20
N GLY A 49 1.63 -6.68 -7.88
CA GLY A 49 2.20 -6.07 -9.10
C GLY A 49 3.51 -5.31 -8.89
N GLY A 50 4.06 -5.33 -7.67
CA GLY A 50 5.28 -4.61 -7.31
C GLY A 50 5.00 -3.14 -6.99
N TYR A 51 5.48 -2.69 -5.84
CA TYR A 51 5.52 -1.27 -5.48
C TYR A 51 6.92 -0.99 -4.98
N GLU A 52 7.69 -0.21 -5.75
CA GLU A 52 8.98 0.27 -5.31
C GLU A 52 8.73 1.47 -4.39
N LEU A 53 9.00 1.27 -3.10
CA LEU A 53 9.21 2.39 -2.21
C LEU A 53 10.44 3.11 -2.73
N GLU A 54 10.28 4.35 -3.23
CA GLU A 54 11.44 5.20 -3.42
C GLU A 54 12.04 5.42 -2.03
N GLU A 55 13.09 4.66 -1.71
CA GLU A 55 13.94 4.95 -0.58
C GLU A 55 14.50 6.33 -0.86
N SER A 56 13.90 7.34 -0.23
CA SER A 56 14.47 8.67 -0.16
C SER A 56 15.82 8.50 0.54
N GLN A 57 16.86 8.35 -0.27
CA GLN A 57 18.24 8.25 0.18
C GLN A 57 18.50 9.47 1.06
N SER A 58 18.78 9.19 2.33
CA SER A 58 19.23 10.18 3.31
C SER A 58 20.71 10.47 3.11
#